data_AF-A0A417FHU0-F1
#
_entry.id   AF-A0A417FHU0-F1
#
_cell.length_a   1.000
_cell.length_b   1.000
_cell.length_c   1.000
_cell.angle_alpha   90.00
_cell.angle_beta   90.00
_cell.angle_gamma   90.00
#
_symmetry.space_group_name_H-M   'P 1'
#
loop_
_entity.id
_entity.type
_entity.pdbx_description
1 polymer ?
#
loop_
_entity_poly.entity_id
_entity_poly.type
_entity_poly.pdbx_seq_one_letter_code
_entity_poly.pdbx_strand_id
1 'polypeptide(L)' 'MAQIFRVEKTKNFTVMSNHHFKNKNLTLKAKGLLSLMLSLPDDWN' A
#
# COMPACT_ATOMS: atom_id res chain seq x y z
N MET A 1 -0.40 -22.16 -13.45
CA MET A 1 0.56 -21.07 -13.10
C MET A 1 -0.18 -19.75 -13.31
N ALA A 2 -0.42 -18.97 -12.26
CA ALA A 2 -1.15 -17.71 -12.40
C ALA A 2 -0.25 -16.65 -13.07
N GLN A 3 -0.67 -16.16 -14.23
CA GLN A 3 0.02 -15.09 -14.94
C GLN A 3 -0.29 -13.76 -14.23
N ILE A 4 0.72 -13.18 -13.56
CA ILE A 4 0.57 -11.90 -12.87
C ILE A 4 0.67 -10.80 -13.92
N PHE A 5 -0.47 -10.24 -14.32
CA PHE A 5 -0.51 -9.03 -15.15
C PHE A 5 -0.28 -7.82 -14.25
N ARG A 6 0.90 -7.20 -14.36
CA ARG A 6 1.20 -5.92 -13.73
C ARG A 6 0.74 -4.81 -14.66
N VAL A 7 -0.41 -4.22 -14.35
CA VAL A 7 -0.89 -3.01 -15.02
C VAL A 7 -0.15 -1.83 -14.40
N GLU A 8 0.51 -1.01 -15.23
CA GLU A 8 1.00 0.29 -14.80
C GLU A 8 -0.20 1.18 -14.50
N LYS A 9 -0.50 1.35 -13.22
CA LYS A 9 -1.36 2.46 -12.82
C LYS A 9 -0.53 3.73 -12.97
N THR A 10 -1.08 4.76 -13.61
CA THR A 10 -0.36 6.02 -13.86
C THR A 10 -0.87 7.17 -13.00
N LYS A 11 -2.05 7.03 -12.37
CA LYS A 11 -2.68 8.06 -11.51
C LYS A 11 -3.56 7.42 -10.42
N ASN A 12 -3.71 8.10 -9.28
CA ASN A 12 -4.66 7.77 -8.18
C ASN A 12 -4.45 6.40 -7.51
N PHE A 13 -3.20 6.02 -7.26
CA PHE A 13 -2.89 4.80 -6.52
C PHE A 13 -1.66 5.03 -5.64
N THR A 14 -1.61 4.34 -4.51
CA THR A 14 -0.49 4.37 -3.59
C THR A 14 0.31 3.08 -3.75
N VAL A 15 1.60 3.20 -4.02
CA VAL A 15 2.53 2.07 -4.01
C VAL A 15 3.09 1.90 -2.61
N MET A 16 2.84 0.75 -1.99
CA MET A 16 3.48 0.37 -0.72
C MET A 16 4.32 -0.89 -0.91
N SER A 17 5.43 -0.99 -0.17
CA SER A 17 6.30 -2.17 -0.23
C SER A 17 5.65 -3.40 0.44
N ASN A 18 5.81 -4.56 -0.19
CA ASN A 18 5.27 -5.84 0.28
C ASN A 18 5.83 -6.31 1.63
N HIS A 19 6.96 -5.78 2.08
CA HIS A 19 7.54 -6.20 3.36
C HIS A 19 6.60 -5.89 4.54
N HIS A 20 5.88 -4.77 4.50
CA HIS A 20 4.86 -4.42 5.50
C HIS A 20 3.71 -5.44 5.50
N PHE A 21 3.28 -5.88 4.32
CA PHE A 21 2.21 -6.88 4.19
C PHE A 21 2.64 -8.25 4.72
N LYS A 22 3.89 -8.64 4.48
CA LYS A 22 4.47 -9.92 4.92
C LYS A 22 4.90 -9.93 6.39
N ASN A 23 5.02 -8.77 7.03
CA ASN A 23 5.36 -8.68 8.44
C ASN A 23 4.22 -9.24 9.31
N LYS A 24 4.53 -10.27 10.11
CA LYS A 24 3.60 -10.94 11.03
C LYS A 24 3.35 -10.17 12.33
N ASN A 25 4.27 -9.27 12.69
CA ASN A 25 4.16 -8.44 13.89
C ASN A 25 3.24 -7.23 13.66
N LEU A 26 2.93 -6.91 12.39
CA LEU A 26 1.99 -5.85 12.02
C LEU A 26 0.57 -6.39 11.98
N THR A 27 -0.31 -5.78 12.77
CA THR A 27 -1.75 -6.07 12.72
C THR A 27 -2.35 -5.59 11.40
N LEU A 28 -3.48 -6.19 11.00
CA LEU A 28 -4.20 -5.74 9.81
C LEU A 28 -4.66 -4.27 9.92
N LYS A 29 -5.00 -3.82 11.13
CA LYS A 29 -5.35 -2.42 11.41
C LYS A 29 -4.19 -1.48 11.13
N ALA A 30 -2.98 -1.82 11.58
CA ALA A 30 -1.77 -1.03 11.32
C ALA A 30 -1.42 -0.97 9.83
N LYS A 31 -1.59 -2.09 9.10
CA LYS A 31 -1.42 -2.13 7.64
C LYS A 31 -2.43 -1.21 6.93
N GLY A 32 -3.68 -1.23 7.37
CA GLY A 32 -4.73 -0.34 6.83
C GLY A 32 -4.46 1.13 7.12
N LEU A 33 -4.02 1.46 8.34
CA LEU A 33 -3.65 2.83 8.71
C LEU A 33 -2.49 3.36 7.86
N LEU A 34 -1.45 2.54 7.66
CA LEU A 34 -0.33 2.91 6.79
C LEU A 34 -0.79 3.19 5.35
N SER A 35 -1.66 2.34 4.79
CA SER A 35 -2.21 2.55 3.44
C SER A 35 -3.01 3.85 3.34
N LEU A 36 -3.76 4.21 4.40
CA LEU A 36 -4.48 5.48 4.46
C LEU A 36 -3.50 6.64 4.51
N MET A 37 -2.50 6.61 5.40
CA MET A 37 -1.51 7.68 5.54
C MET A 37 -0.76 7.95 4.22
N LEU A 38 -0.39 6.90 3.49
CA LEU A 38 0.29 7.02 2.20
C LEU A 38 -0.64 7.44 1.03
N SER A 39 -1.96 7.52 1.27
CA SER A 39 -2.92 8.05 0.29
C SER A 39 -3.22 9.53 0.50
N LEU A 40 -2.76 10.10 1.61
CA LEU A 40 -2.97 11.50 1.93
C LEU A 40 -2.06 12.38 1.06
N PRO A 41 -2.51 13.60 0.72
CA PRO A 41 -1.69 14.58 0.03
C PRO A 41 -0.54 15.08 0.92
N ASP A 42 0.54 15.55 0.30
CA ASP A 42 1.72 16.07 1.00
C ASP A 42 1.42 17.33 1.86
N ASP A 43 0.29 18.00 1.60
CA ASP A 43 -0.17 19.19 2.33
C ASP A 43 -1.04 18.87 3.55
N TRP A 44 -1.11 17.60 3.96
CA TRP A 44 -1.74 17.18 5.21
C TRP A 44 -1.03 17.82 6.40
N ASN A 45 -1.55 18.95 6.86
CA ASN A 45 -1.26 19.58 8.16
C ASN A 45 -2.58 20.00 8.81
#